data_AF-A0A7Y2TU03-F1
#
_entry.id   AF-A0A7Y2TU03-F1
#
_cell.length_a   1.000
_cell.length_b   1.000
_cell.length_c   1.000
_cell.angle_alpha   90.00
_cell.angle_beta   90.00
_cell.angle_gamma   90.00
#
_symmetry.space_group_name_H-M   'P 1'
#
loop_
_entity.id
_entity.type
_entity.pdbx_description
1 polymer ?
#
loop_
_entity_poly.entity_id
_entity_poly.type
_entity_poly.pdbx_seq_one_letter_code
_entity_poly.pdbx_strand_id
1 'polypeptide(L)' 'VNPSSLMFSGCMMFDYIGWREVPALINAAFGKTVKDGIVTYDFARQMEGATKVPTSGFADALIERL' A
#
# COMPACT_ATOMS: atom_id res chain seq x y z
N VAL A 1 0.64 6.72 10.61
CA VAL A 1 1.98 6.29 10.15
C VAL A 1 1.82 5.48 8.88
N ASN A 2 2.84 5.34 8.05
CA ASN A 2 2.74 4.54 6.82
C ASN A 2 3.01 3.05 7.11
N PRO A 3 2.10 2.11 6.79
CA PRO A 3 2.30 0.69 7.06
C PRO A 3 3.16 -0.03 6.00
N SER A 4 3.55 0.64 4.92
CA SER A 4 4.09 -0.01 3.71
C SER A 4 5.36 -0.81 3.94
N SER A 5 6.25 -0.35 4.83
CA SER A 5 7.51 -1.07 5.11
C SER A 5 7.25 -2.48 5.66
N LEU A 6 6.37 -2.60 6.65
CA LEU A 6 6.02 -3.90 7.23
C LEU A 6 5.18 -4.74 6.25
N MET A 7 4.28 -4.11 5.51
CA MET A 7 3.48 -4.78 4.49
C MET A 7 4.35 -5.41 3.39
N PHE A 8 5.35 -4.69 2.88
CA PHE A 8 6.29 -5.23 1.90
C PHE A 8 7.24 -6.27 2.49
N SER A 9 7.56 -6.19 3.77
CA SER A 9 8.26 -7.28 4.47
C SER A 9 7.40 -8.56 4.49
N GLY A 10 6.08 -8.43 4.69
CA GLY A 10 5.12 -9.52 4.49
C GLY A 10 5.08 -10.05 3.05
N CYS A 11 5.15 -9.17 2.05
CA CYS A 11 5.27 -9.56 0.64
C CYS A 11 6.53 -10.39 0.39
N MET A 12 7.67 -9.98 0.95
CA MET A 12 8.93 -10.74 0.87
C MET A 12 8.81 -12.10 1.57
N MET A 13 8.08 -12.18 2.69
CA MET A 13 7.79 -13.45 3.36
C MET A 13 6.95 -14.37 2.46
N PHE A 14 5.91 -13.85 1.80
CA PHE A 14 5.09 -14.64 0.86
C PHE A 14 5.91 -15.17 -0.31
N ASP A 15 6.80 -14.34 -0.88
CA ASP A 15 7.72 -14.78 -1.93
C ASP A 15 8.68 -15.86 -1.43
N TYR A 16 9.25 -15.71 -0.22
CA TYR A 16 10.14 -16.67 0.40
C TYR A 16 9.50 -18.06 0.59
N ILE A 17 8.23 -18.12 1.00
CA ILE A 17 7.49 -19.40 1.15
C ILE A 17 6.92 -19.93 -0.17
N GLY A 18 7.21 -19.28 -1.30
CA GLY A 18 6.81 -19.71 -2.64
C GLY A 18 5.42 -19.26 -3.09
N TRP A 19 4.74 -18.41 -2.32
CA TRP A 19 3.41 -17.91 -2.66
C TRP A 19 3.49 -16.57 -3.40
N ARG A 20 3.80 -16.62 -4.70
CA ARG A 20 4.20 -15.44 -5.50
C ARG A 20 3.03 -14.60 -6.00
N GLU A 21 1.83 -15.14 -6.00
CA GLU A 21 0.61 -14.47 -6.45
C GLU A 21 0.22 -13.35 -5.47
N VAL A 22 0.42 -13.57 -4.17
CA VAL A 22 0.10 -12.59 -3.11
C VAL A 22 0.91 -11.29 -3.24
N PRO A 23 2.26 -11.30 -3.30
CA PRO A 23 3.02 -10.08 -3.46
C PRO A 23 2.72 -9.38 -4.79
N ALA A 24 2.39 -10.11 -5.86
CA ALA A 24 1.99 -9.50 -7.12
C ALA A 24 0.68 -8.69 -6.98
N LEU A 25 -0.33 -9.25 -6.31
CA LEU A 25 -1.60 -8.56 -6.02
C LEU A 25 -1.38 -7.34 -5.13
N ILE A 26 -0.61 -7.47 -4.05
CA ILE A 26 -0.35 -6.35 -3.12
C ILE A 26 0.42 -5.22 -3.81
N ASN A 27 1.43 -5.53 -4.62
CA ASN A 27 2.18 -4.51 -5.38
C ASN A 27 1.27 -3.76 -6.37
N ALA A 28 0.39 -4.48 -7.07
CA ALA A 28 -0.56 -3.87 -8.00
C ALA A 28 -1.56 -2.97 -7.27
N ALA A 29 -2.14 -3.44 -6.17
CA ALA A 29 -3.08 -2.66 -5.35
C ALA A 29 -2.41 -1.41 -4.76
N PHE A 30 -1.20 -1.55 -4.20
CA PHE A 30 -0.43 -0.42 -3.69
C PHE A 30 -0.19 0.64 -4.76
N GLY A 31 0.22 0.22 -5.96
CA GLY A 31 0.41 1.12 -7.10
C GLY A 31 -0.85 1.89 -7.47
N LYS A 32 -2.02 1.21 -7.50
CA LYS A 32 -3.32 1.86 -7.72
C LYS A 32 -3.65 2.87 -6.60
N THR A 33 -3.48 2.49 -5.33
CA THR A 33 -3.81 3.33 -4.17
C THR A 33 -2.99 4.63 -4.17
N VAL A 34 -1.68 4.54 -4.42
CA VAL A 34 -0.80 5.71 -4.49
C VAL A 34 -1.12 6.57 -5.73
N LYS A 35 -1.42 5.96 -6.88
CA LYS A 35 -1.80 6.67 -8.11
C LYS A 35 -3.09 7.46 -7.96
N ASP A 36 -4.06 6.94 -7.20
CA ASP A 36 -5.31 7.62 -6.87
C ASP A 36 -5.11 8.75 -5.84
N GLY A 37 -3.88 8.97 -5.37
CA GLY A 37 -3.55 10.01 -4.40
C GLY A 37 -4.04 9.73 -2.98
N ILE A 38 -4.52 8.52 -2.69
CA ILE A 38 -4.97 8.12 -1.35
C ILE A 38 -3.75 7.61 -0.57
N VAL A 39 -3.21 8.43 0.32
CA VAL A 39 -1.90 8.14 0.93
C VAL A 39 -1.81 8.61 2.38
N THR A 40 -0.83 8.09 3.12
CA THR A 40 -0.52 8.57 4.48
C THR A 40 0.27 9.89 4.47
N TYR A 41 0.33 10.56 5.62
CA TYR A 41 0.92 11.90 5.79
C TYR A 41 2.30 12.11 5.16
N ASP A 42 3.18 11.11 5.26
CA ASP A 42 4.56 11.12 4.77
C ASP A 42 4.67 11.24 3.23
N PHE A 43 3.71 10.65 2.50
CA PHE A 43 3.55 10.84 1.06
C PHE A 43 2.75 12.11 0.77
N ALA A 44 1.65 12.34 1.49
CA ALA A 44 0.75 13.46 1.25
C ALA A 44 1.47 14.82 1.27
N ARG A 45 2.48 15.00 2.14
CA ARG A 45 3.27 16.23 2.22
C ARG A 45 4.15 16.51 0.99
N GLN A 46 4.29 15.55 0.07
CA GLN A 46 5.10 15.64 -1.15
C GLN A 46 4.23 15.60 -2.42
N MET A 47 2.90 15.58 -2.27
CA MET A 47 1.94 15.40 -3.35
C MET A 47 0.89 16.51 -3.31
N GLU A 48 0.67 17.18 -4.43
CA GLU A 48 -0.42 18.13 -4.57
C GLU A 48 -1.75 17.38 -4.77
N GLY A 49 -2.82 17.80 -4.09
CA GLY A 49 -4.14 17.20 -4.21
C GLY A 49 -4.31 15.81 -3.58
N ALA A 50 -3.35 15.34 -2.77
CA ALA A 50 -3.45 14.03 -2.13
C ALA A 50 -4.57 13.97 -1.07
N THR A 51 -5.29 12.84 -1.05
CA THR A 51 -6.23 12.49 0.01
C THR A 51 -5.48 11.82 1.15
N LYS A 52 -5.17 12.60 2.20
CA LYS A 52 -4.45 12.10 3.38
C LYS A 52 -5.36 11.22 4.24
N VAL A 53 -4.99 9.95 4.43
CA VAL A 53 -5.70 8.98 5.27
C VAL A 53 -4.85 8.51 6.47
N PRO A 54 -5.48 8.02 7.56
CA PRO A 54 -4.77 7.33 8.64
C PRO A 54 -4.22 5.97 8.16
N THR A 55 -3.42 5.30 9.00
CA THR A 55 -2.85 3.98 8.70
C THR A 55 -3.92 2.96 8.30
N SER A 56 -5.03 2.90 9.06
CA SER A 56 -6.16 1.99 8.78
C SER A 56 -6.84 2.33 7.46
N GLY A 57 -7.13 3.62 7.22
CA GLY A 57 -7.74 4.06 5.96
C GLY A 57 -6.87 3.80 4.73
N PHE A 58 -5.55 3.82 4.87
CA PHE A 58 -4.65 3.39 3.78
C PHE A 58 -4.74 1.88 3.52
N ALA A 59 -4.86 1.07 4.58
CA ALA A 59 -5.07 -0.36 4.45
C ALA A 59 -6.42 -0.68 3.80
N ASP A 60 -7.50 -0.01 4.21
CA ASP A 60 -8.83 -0.14 3.63
C ASP A 60 -8.81 0.19 2.13
N ALA A 61 -8.20 1.33 1.76
CA ALA A 61 -8.07 1.75 0.36
C ALA A 61 -7.22 0.79 -0.49
N LEU A 62 -6.22 0.13 0.11
CA LEU A 62 -5.44 -0.90 -0.56
C LEU A 62 -6.26 -2.18 -0.77
N ILE A 63 -7.00 -2.62 0.25
CA ILE A 63 -7.88 -3.81 0.17
C ILE A 63 -8.95 -3.63 -0.91
N GLU A 64 -9.54 -2.45 -1.04
CA GLU A 64 -10.50 -2.11 -2.10
C GLU A 64 -9.93 -2.27 -3.53
N ARG A 65 -8.60 -2.29 -3.68
CA ARG A 65 -7.88 -2.29 -4.97
C ARG A 65 -7.15 -3.59 -5.29
N LEU A 66 -7.23 -4.58 -4.40
CA LEU A 66 -6.80 -5.97 -4.65
C LEU A 66 -7.65 -6.57 -5.77
#